data_AF-A0A917R249-F1
#
_entry.id   AF-A0A917R249-F1
#
_cell.length_a   1.000
_cell.length_b   1.000
_cell.length_c   1.000
_cell.angle_alpha   90.00
_cell.angle_beta   90.00
_cell.angle_gamma   90.00
#
_symmetry.space_group_name_H-M   'P 1'
#
loop_
_entity.id
_entity.type
_entity.pdbx_description
1 polymer ?
#
loop_
_entity_poly.entity_id
_entity_poly.type
_entity_poly.pdbx_seq_one_letter_code
_entity_poly.pdbx_strand_id
1 'polypeptide(L)'
;MSRRYDCSKSEQRAEGIAEAASAIRSGQLVVIPTDTVYGIGADAFTPSAVNALLDAKGRGRDMPVPVLVGTVRAATALIDDLGTFGQDLIDNFWPGPLTLICRAGRSLNWDLGDTKGTVAIRMPLHAVALELLKETGPMAVSSANRSGAPPATTAADAEEQLGESVAVYLDGGACADDVPSTIVDLTTAVPRVLRRGAIPVEKLRTVIGYVATDAEPDTDVSEHKGAQEALAEAAGAEKPSAEAATAEPEPSGPTAAAATEAAAEIGKPGTADNAAKSDDAAKSDDAAKSDDAAKSDDAAKADGADRADLGPDKADEAGETKAPAKADKTSDTVAEEEPQLPGKAEPVGEARPADKAGPADKPGTDGGAR
;
A
#
# COMPACT_ATOMS: atom_id res chain seq x y z
N MET A 1 -2.89 -16.71 -16.41
CA MET A 1 -3.09 -15.56 -17.31
C MET A 1 -3.43 -14.33 -16.49
N SER A 2 -2.41 -13.59 -16.07
CA SER A 2 -2.54 -12.24 -15.51
C SER A 2 -2.94 -11.24 -16.61
N ARG A 3 -3.45 -10.07 -16.23
CA ARG A 3 -3.70 -8.95 -17.15
C ARG A 3 -2.94 -7.70 -16.67
N ARG A 4 -2.38 -6.91 -17.60
CA ARG A 4 -1.78 -5.60 -17.32
C ARG A 4 -2.54 -4.50 -18.05
N TYR A 5 -2.87 -3.42 -17.34
CA TYR A 5 -3.63 -2.28 -17.85
C TYR A 5 -2.81 -0.99 -17.76
N ASP A 6 -2.62 -0.28 -18.88
CA ASP A 6 -1.91 1.00 -18.92
C ASP A 6 -2.81 2.13 -18.40
N CYS A 7 -2.59 2.49 -17.13
CA CYS A 7 -3.41 3.48 -16.43
C CYS A 7 -3.07 4.93 -16.79
N SER A 8 -2.13 5.17 -17.71
CA SER A 8 -1.98 6.48 -18.37
C SER A 8 -3.13 6.76 -19.35
N LYS A 9 -3.78 5.70 -19.87
CA LYS A 9 -4.97 5.78 -20.71
C LYS A 9 -6.23 5.71 -19.83
N SER A 10 -7.14 6.67 -19.98
CA SER A 10 -8.37 6.77 -19.17
C SER A 10 -9.26 5.51 -19.26
N GLU A 11 -9.41 4.97 -20.47
CA GLU A 11 -10.25 3.78 -20.72
C GLU A 11 -9.67 2.53 -20.05
N GLN A 12 -8.38 2.24 -20.26
CA GLN A 12 -7.70 1.09 -19.63
C GLN A 12 -7.55 1.25 -18.11
N ARG A 13 -7.44 2.48 -17.60
CA ARG A 13 -7.50 2.75 -16.16
C ARG A 13 -8.86 2.37 -15.57
N ALA A 14 -9.95 2.76 -16.22
CA ALA A 14 -11.30 2.45 -15.74
C ALA A 14 -11.59 0.94 -15.80
N GLU A 15 -11.24 0.28 -16.90
CA GLU A 15 -11.34 -1.18 -17.05
C GLU A 15 -10.47 -1.90 -16.01
N GLY A 16 -9.20 -1.52 -15.91
CA GLY A 16 -8.24 -2.13 -14.99
C GLY A 16 -8.64 -1.98 -13.52
N ILE A 17 -9.19 -0.82 -13.11
CA ILE A 17 -9.67 -0.63 -11.74
C ILE A 17 -10.92 -1.47 -11.44
N ALA A 18 -11.86 -1.61 -12.38
CA ALA A 18 -13.01 -2.48 -12.23
C ALA A 18 -12.60 -3.97 -12.11
N GLU A 19 -11.68 -4.40 -12.95
CA GLU A 19 -11.11 -5.76 -12.95
C GLU A 19 -10.28 -6.03 -11.68
N ALA A 20 -9.43 -5.09 -11.26
CA ALA A 20 -8.68 -5.16 -10.01
C ALA A 20 -9.61 -5.23 -8.79
N ALA A 21 -10.68 -4.45 -8.76
CA ALA A 21 -11.64 -4.50 -7.68
C ALA A 21 -12.43 -5.83 -7.66
N SER A 22 -12.74 -6.38 -8.83
CA SER A 22 -13.30 -7.73 -8.96
C SER A 22 -12.35 -8.81 -8.44
N ALA A 23 -11.06 -8.72 -8.78
CA ALA A 23 -10.01 -9.63 -8.32
C ALA A 23 -9.83 -9.58 -6.79
N ILE A 24 -9.72 -8.39 -6.19
CA ILE A 24 -9.61 -8.21 -4.74
C ILE A 24 -10.84 -8.78 -4.02
N ARG A 25 -12.06 -8.50 -4.50
CA ARG A 25 -13.31 -9.07 -3.95
C ARG A 25 -13.41 -10.59 -4.13
N SER A 26 -12.64 -11.16 -5.05
CA SER A 26 -12.51 -12.61 -5.27
C SER A 26 -11.34 -13.24 -4.49
N GLY A 27 -10.69 -12.49 -3.60
CA GLY A 27 -9.55 -12.95 -2.80
C GLY A 27 -8.24 -13.11 -3.59
N GLN A 28 -8.18 -12.58 -4.81
CA GLN A 28 -6.99 -12.64 -5.68
C GLN A 28 -6.06 -11.45 -5.44
N LEU A 29 -4.80 -11.58 -5.85
CA LEU A 29 -3.77 -10.54 -5.67
C LEU A 29 -3.77 -9.56 -6.85
N VAL A 30 -3.53 -8.28 -6.56
CA VAL A 30 -3.40 -7.19 -7.54
C VAL A 30 -2.10 -6.43 -7.29
N VAL A 31 -1.37 -6.06 -8.34
CA VAL A 31 -0.24 -5.14 -8.26
C VAL A 31 -0.68 -3.72 -8.61
N ILE A 32 -0.33 -2.77 -7.75
CA ILE A 32 -0.73 -1.36 -7.83
C ILE A 32 0.48 -0.40 -7.76
N PRO A 33 0.45 0.72 -8.49
CA PRO A 33 1.47 1.77 -8.42
C PRO A 33 1.25 2.67 -7.19
N THR A 34 2.32 3.05 -6.49
CA THR A 34 2.29 4.02 -5.39
C THR A 34 3.31 5.14 -5.58
N ASP A 35 3.23 6.17 -4.74
CA ASP A 35 4.17 7.29 -4.62
C ASP A 35 5.57 6.90 -4.09
N THR A 36 5.92 5.61 -4.05
CA THR A 36 7.22 5.14 -3.51
C THR A 36 7.76 3.91 -4.26
N VAL A 37 6.98 2.83 -4.31
CA VAL A 37 7.31 1.57 -5.00
C VAL A 37 6.01 0.91 -5.44
N TYR A 38 6.05 -0.01 -6.40
CA TYR A 38 4.88 -0.84 -6.69
C TYR A 38 4.54 -1.71 -5.48
N GLY A 39 3.24 -1.94 -5.25
CA GLY A 39 2.72 -2.76 -4.15
C GLY A 39 1.92 -3.94 -4.67
N ILE A 40 2.16 -5.14 -4.13
CA ILE A 40 1.26 -6.29 -4.25
C ILE A 40 0.23 -6.19 -3.12
N GLY A 41 -1.04 -6.24 -3.46
CA GLY A 41 -2.17 -6.01 -2.58
C GLY A 41 -3.21 -7.13 -2.59
N ALA A 42 -3.87 -7.29 -1.45
CA ALA A 42 -4.97 -8.21 -1.18
C ALA A 42 -6.07 -7.49 -0.37
N ASP A 43 -7.26 -8.08 -0.25
CA ASP A 43 -8.24 -7.65 0.74
C ASP A 43 -7.66 -7.81 2.16
N ALA A 44 -7.73 -6.75 2.98
CA ALA A 44 -7.25 -6.77 4.36
C ALA A 44 -8.12 -7.65 5.29
N PHE A 45 -9.35 -7.95 4.90
CA PHE A 45 -10.33 -8.68 5.73
C PHE A 45 -10.49 -10.16 5.35
N THR A 46 -9.79 -10.64 4.33
CA THR A 46 -9.83 -12.04 3.87
C THR A 46 -8.50 -12.74 4.17
N PRO A 47 -8.39 -13.50 5.28
CA PRO A 47 -7.13 -14.16 5.68
C PRO A 47 -6.48 -15.02 4.60
N SER A 48 -7.25 -15.71 3.76
CA SER A 48 -6.70 -16.50 2.65
C SER A 48 -6.01 -15.64 1.58
N ALA A 49 -6.49 -14.42 1.33
CA ALA A 49 -5.88 -13.50 0.39
C ALA A 49 -4.58 -12.88 0.96
N VAL A 50 -4.55 -12.58 2.26
CA VAL A 50 -3.33 -12.11 2.93
C VAL A 50 -2.27 -13.20 3.04
N ASN A 51 -2.65 -14.45 3.34
CA ASN A 51 -1.70 -15.58 3.29
C ASN A 51 -1.17 -15.80 1.86
N ALA A 52 -2.02 -15.75 0.82
CA ALA A 52 -1.55 -15.80 -0.57
C ALA A 52 -0.57 -14.67 -0.93
N LEU A 53 -0.75 -13.46 -0.39
CA LEU A 53 0.20 -12.34 -0.54
C LEU A 53 1.55 -12.64 0.12
N LEU A 54 1.55 -13.24 1.31
CA LEU A 54 2.77 -13.67 1.99
C LEU A 54 3.49 -14.80 1.22
N ASP A 55 2.74 -15.79 0.73
CA ASP A 55 3.24 -16.92 -0.05
C ASP A 55 3.87 -16.46 -1.39
N ALA A 56 3.18 -15.61 -2.15
CA ALA A 56 3.68 -15.05 -3.42
C ALA A 56 5.00 -14.29 -3.25
N LYS A 57 5.19 -13.65 -2.09
CA LYS A 57 6.45 -12.97 -1.75
C LYS A 57 7.52 -13.90 -1.17
N GLY A 58 7.13 -15.06 -0.63
CA GLY A 58 7.97 -15.88 0.23
C GLY A 58 8.30 -15.15 1.55
N ARG A 59 7.27 -14.79 2.33
CA ARG A 59 7.43 -14.23 3.69
C ARG A 59 6.79 -15.13 4.74
N GLY A 60 7.41 -15.18 5.92
CA GLY A 60 6.75 -15.66 7.12
C GLY A 60 5.77 -14.62 7.69
N ARG A 61 4.99 -15.05 8.67
CA ARG A 61 3.98 -14.24 9.37
C ARG A 61 4.58 -13.26 10.38
N ASP A 62 5.87 -13.42 10.68
CA ASP A 62 6.71 -12.55 11.50
C ASP A 62 6.95 -11.14 10.92
N MET A 63 6.58 -10.93 9.65
CA MET A 63 6.69 -9.67 8.91
C MET A 63 5.30 -9.15 8.50
N PRO A 64 4.53 -8.52 9.42
CA PRO A 64 3.13 -8.16 9.16
C PRO A 64 2.92 -7.22 7.97
N VAL A 65 1.77 -7.35 7.31
CA VAL A 65 1.44 -6.61 6.09
C VAL A 65 0.79 -5.26 6.44
N PRO A 66 1.34 -4.12 5.97
CA PRO A 66 0.69 -2.82 6.11
C PRO A 66 -0.66 -2.75 5.37
N VAL A 67 -1.56 -1.89 5.85
CA VAL A 67 -2.85 -1.62 5.21
C VAL A 67 -2.82 -0.25 4.52
N LEU A 68 -3.19 -0.21 3.24
CA LEU A 68 -3.43 1.04 2.53
C LEU A 68 -4.91 1.41 2.55
N VAL A 69 -5.21 2.70 2.59
CA VAL A 69 -6.58 3.24 2.63
C VAL A 69 -6.82 4.34 1.59
N GLY A 70 -8.05 4.43 1.10
CA GLY A 70 -8.47 5.47 0.15
C GLY A 70 -8.95 6.79 0.77
N THR A 71 -9.08 6.86 2.10
CA THR A 71 -9.45 8.07 2.87
C THR A 71 -8.94 8.02 4.31
N VAL A 72 -8.73 9.19 4.94
CA VAL A 72 -8.45 9.30 6.39
C VAL A 72 -9.57 8.70 7.26
N ARG A 73 -10.83 8.84 6.85
CA ARG A 73 -11.99 8.23 7.53
C ARG A 73 -11.92 6.70 7.54
N ALA A 74 -11.32 6.09 6.51
CA ALA A 74 -11.08 4.65 6.50
C ALA A 74 -9.93 4.25 7.44
N ALA A 75 -8.85 5.04 7.56
CA ALA A 75 -7.81 4.78 8.56
C ALA A 75 -8.33 4.88 10.00
N THR A 76 -9.08 5.92 10.33
CA THR A 76 -9.62 6.13 11.69
C THR A 76 -10.66 5.09 12.10
N ALA A 77 -11.32 4.44 11.14
CA ALA A 77 -12.19 3.28 11.40
C ALA A 77 -11.44 1.96 11.65
N LEU A 78 -10.11 1.92 11.47
CA LEU A 78 -9.28 0.71 11.62
C LEU A 78 -8.45 0.68 12.91
N ILE A 79 -8.53 1.72 13.73
CA ILE A 79 -7.64 1.94 14.87
C ILE A 79 -8.42 2.31 16.13
N ASP A 80 -7.91 1.89 17.27
CA ASP A 80 -8.47 2.22 18.59
C ASP A 80 -8.14 3.68 19.00
N ASP A 81 -6.98 4.19 18.56
CA ASP A 81 -6.49 5.55 18.86
C ASP A 81 -5.42 6.00 17.83
N LEU A 82 -5.28 7.31 17.63
CA LEU A 82 -4.18 7.99 16.91
C LEU A 82 -3.08 8.52 17.84
N GLY A 83 -3.38 8.67 19.14
CA GLY A 83 -2.52 9.34 20.11
C GLY A 83 -2.40 10.85 19.85
N THR A 84 -1.69 11.55 20.75
CA THR A 84 -1.54 13.02 20.75
C THR A 84 -1.07 13.62 19.42
N PHE A 85 -0.28 12.87 18.65
CA PHE A 85 0.44 13.36 17.47
C PHE A 85 -0.08 12.82 16.14
N GLY A 86 -0.99 11.84 16.15
CA GLY A 86 -1.38 11.12 14.93
C GLY A 86 -2.16 11.99 13.94
N GLN A 87 -2.97 12.94 14.42
CA GLN A 87 -3.73 13.85 13.56
C GLN A 87 -2.81 14.84 12.83
N ASP A 88 -1.89 15.49 13.54
CA ASP A 88 -0.91 16.43 12.94
C ASP A 88 -0.05 15.74 11.86
N LEU A 89 0.34 14.49 12.11
CA LEU A 89 1.08 13.67 11.15
C LEU A 89 0.24 13.31 9.91
N ILE A 90 -1.06 13.07 10.06
CA ILE A 90 -1.96 12.84 8.93
C ILE A 90 -2.11 14.13 8.11
N ASP A 91 -2.43 15.26 8.75
CA ASP A 91 -2.72 16.51 8.03
C ASP A 91 -1.50 17.14 7.33
N ASN A 92 -0.28 16.82 7.78
CA ASN A 92 0.96 17.30 7.15
C ASN A 92 1.60 16.32 6.14
N PHE A 93 1.24 15.02 6.16
CA PHE A 93 1.94 14.01 5.37
C PHE A 93 1.06 12.99 4.62
N TRP A 94 -0.27 13.01 4.80
CA TRP A 94 -1.21 12.19 4.02
C TRP A 94 -2.07 13.04 3.06
N PRO A 95 -2.32 12.57 1.82
CA PRO A 95 -1.79 11.35 1.22
C PRO A 95 -0.29 11.49 0.94
N GLY A 96 0.50 10.42 1.15
CA GLY A 96 1.95 10.48 0.96
C GLY A 96 2.75 9.32 1.55
N PRO A 97 4.09 9.46 1.60
CA PRO A 97 5.02 8.41 1.98
C PRO A 97 5.25 8.28 3.49
N LEU A 98 4.22 8.50 4.30
CA LEU A 98 4.21 8.22 5.74
C LEU A 98 3.40 6.95 6.04
N THR A 99 3.94 6.06 6.86
CA THR A 99 3.22 4.92 7.42
C THR A 99 3.19 5.05 8.94
N LEU A 100 2.01 4.97 9.53
CA LEU A 100 1.78 5.09 10.97
C LEU A 100 1.44 3.73 11.55
N ILE A 101 2.11 3.31 12.63
CA ILE A 101 1.73 2.12 13.39
C ILE A 101 0.89 2.57 14.60
N CYS A 102 -0.36 2.12 14.62
CA CYS A 102 -1.34 2.43 15.67
C CYS A 102 -1.85 1.13 16.32
N ARG A 103 -2.64 1.24 17.38
CA ARG A 103 -3.39 0.09 17.93
C ARG A 103 -4.54 -0.25 16.99
N ALA A 104 -4.64 -1.51 16.57
CA ALA A 104 -5.73 -1.96 15.71
C ALA A 104 -7.06 -1.92 16.47
N GLY A 105 -8.14 -1.56 15.76
CA GLY A 105 -9.49 -1.53 16.34
C GLY A 105 -9.88 -2.89 16.92
N ARG A 106 -10.28 -2.94 18.21
CA ARG A 106 -10.54 -4.22 18.92
C ARG A 106 -11.66 -5.09 18.35
N SER A 107 -12.51 -4.54 17.49
CA SER A 107 -13.58 -5.28 16.78
C SER A 107 -13.15 -5.84 15.41
N LEU A 108 -11.91 -5.61 14.97
CA LEU A 108 -11.44 -6.05 13.65
C LEU A 108 -10.96 -7.51 13.70
N ASN A 109 -11.68 -8.38 12.99
CA ASN A 109 -11.30 -9.78 12.82
C ASN A 109 -10.57 -9.96 11.48
N TRP A 110 -9.29 -9.58 11.46
CA TRP A 110 -8.38 -9.72 10.31
C TRP A 110 -7.14 -10.54 10.65
N ASP A 111 -6.45 -11.03 9.63
CA ASP A 111 -5.18 -11.73 9.76
C ASP A 111 -4.14 -11.06 8.85
N LEU A 112 -3.30 -10.20 9.45
CA LEU A 112 -2.25 -9.45 8.77
C LEU A 112 -0.85 -10.03 9.05
N GLY A 113 -0.78 -11.25 9.59
CA GLY A 113 0.41 -11.79 10.26
C GLY A 113 0.47 -11.41 11.75
N ASP A 114 1.63 -11.57 12.36
CA ASP A 114 1.80 -11.56 13.82
C ASP A 114 1.94 -10.11 14.38
N THR A 115 0.90 -9.29 14.17
CA THR A 115 0.87 -7.84 14.47
C THR A 115 1.00 -7.47 15.96
N LYS A 116 0.76 -8.41 16.89
CA LYS A 116 0.69 -8.16 18.34
C LYS A 116 -0.36 -7.09 18.72
N GLY A 117 -1.42 -6.95 17.93
CA GLY A 117 -2.52 -6.00 18.17
C GLY A 117 -2.25 -4.57 17.66
N THR A 118 -1.25 -4.38 16.81
CA THR A 118 -1.02 -3.12 16.09
C THR A 118 -1.48 -3.23 14.63
N VAL A 119 -1.45 -2.12 13.89
CA VAL A 119 -1.52 -2.12 12.43
C VAL A 119 -0.72 -0.96 11.87
N ALA A 120 0.04 -1.22 10.80
CA ALA A 120 0.73 -0.19 10.03
C ALA A 120 -0.18 0.32 8.91
N ILE A 121 -0.62 1.57 8.95
CA ILE A 121 -1.55 2.17 7.96
C ILE A 121 -0.85 3.27 7.15
N ARG A 122 -1.22 3.43 5.87
CA ARG A 122 -0.82 4.56 5.01
C ARG A 122 -1.92 4.95 4.02
N MET A 123 -2.05 6.24 3.73
CA MET A 123 -2.81 6.74 2.59
C MET A 123 -1.82 7.16 1.48
N PRO A 124 -1.68 6.41 0.37
CA PRO A 124 -0.67 6.69 -0.66
C PRO A 124 -1.03 7.91 -1.52
N LEU A 125 -0.04 8.68 -1.99
CA LEU A 125 -0.22 9.81 -2.92
C LEU A 125 -0.16 9.37 -4.39
N HIS A 126 -0.93 8.34 -4.76
CA HIS A 126 -0.98 7.89 -6.15
C HIS A 126 -2.42 7.75 -6.64
N ALA A 127 -2.74 8.39 -7.77
CA ALA A 127 -4.12 8.58 -8.22
C ALA A 127 -4.84 7.25 -8.50
N VAL A 128 -4.15 6.27 -9.10
CA VAL A 128 -4.69 4.93 -9.39
C VAL A 128 -4.94 4.13 -8.11
N ALA A 129 -4.01 4.19 -7.14
CA ALA A 129 -4.17 3.51 -5.86
C ALA A 129 -5.31 4.13 -5.03
N LEU A 130 -5.38 5.46 -4.95
CA LEU A 130 -6.46 6.18 -4.26
C LEU A 130 -7.83 6.01 -4.90
N GLU A 131 -7.91 5.64 -6.18
CA GLU A 131 -9.17 5.31 -6.85
C GLU A 131 -9.57 3.87 -6.54
N LEU A 132 -8.67 2.89 -6.70
CA LEU A 132 -8.93 1.50 -6.33
C LEU A 132 -9.33 1.38 -4.85
N LEU A 133 -8.58 2.00 -3.93
CA LEU A 133 -8.83 1.96 -2.47
C LEU A 133 -10.12 2.69 -2.02
N LYS A 134 -10.84 3.35 -2.94
CA LYS A 134 -12.21 3.86 -2.69
C LYS A 134 -13.29 2.87 -3.15
N GLU A 135 -12.98 2.04 -4.14
CA GLU A 135 -13.85 1.00 -4.72
C GLU A 135 -13.73 -0.34 -3.98
N THR A 136 -12.53 -0.70 -3.50
CA THR A 136 -12.27 -1.90 -2.68
C THR A 136 -12.34 -1.64 -1.18
N GLY A 137 -11.97 -0.44 -0.74
CA GLY A 137 -11.75 -0.12 0.67
C GLY A 137 -10.31 -0.42 1.13
N PRO A 138 -10.09 -0.72 2.42
CA PRO A 138 -8.77 -1.05 2.95
C PRO A 138 -8.17 -2.33 2.35
N MET A 139 -6.92 -2.25 1.88
CA MET A 139 -6.20 -3.40 1.31
C MET A 139 -4.92 -3.66 2.09
N ALA A 140 -4.59 -4.92 2.35
CA ALA A 140 -3.28 -5.32 2.84
C ALA A 140 -2.28 -5.26 1.67
N VAL A 141 -1.24 -4.42 1.77
CA VAL A 141 -0.28 -4.18 0.68
C VAL A 141 1.16 -4.16 1.19
N SER A 142 2.03 -4.90 0.52
CA SER A 142 3.49 -4.78 0.65
C SER A 142 4.11 -4.44 -0.70
N SER A 143 5.36 -3.98 -0.74
CA SER A 143 6.15 -3.86 -1.99
C SER A 143 6.01 -5.07 -2.92
N ALA A 144 5.88 -4.84 -4.23
CA ALA A 144 5.66 -5.85 -5.27
C ALA A 144 6.98 -6.54 -5.68
N ASN A 145 7.60 -7.23 -4.72
CA ASN A 145 8.85 -7.96 -4.89
C ASN A 145 8.85 -9.28 -4.13
N ARG A 146 9.72 -10.22 -4.52
CA ARG A 146 10.02 -11.40 -3.70
C ARG A 146 10.95 -11.02 -2.54
N SER A 147 10.91 -11.78 -1.44
CA SER A 147 11.80 -11.54 -0.29
C SER A 147 13.28 -11.58 -0.70
N GLY A 148 14.03 -10.55 -0.36
CA GLY A 148 15.45 -10.39 -0.71
C GLY A 148 15.72 -9.78 -2.09
N ALA A 149 14.73 -9.71 -2.98
CA ALA A 149 14.83 -9.03 -4.27
C ALA A 149 14.60 -7.50 -4.12
N PRO A 150 15.10 -6.65 -5.05
CA PRO A 150 14.81 -5.22 -5.03
C PRO A 150 13.30 -4.93 -5.18
N PRO A 151 12.77 -3.85 -4.57
CA PRO A 151 11.42 -3.38 -4.82
C PRO A 151 11.20 -3.05 -6.30
N ALA A 152 10.05 -3.41 -6.86
CA ALA A 152 9.66 -3.00 -8.19
C ALA A 152 9.33 -1.49 -8.24
N THR A 153 9.87 -0.78 -9.23
CA THR A 153 9.57 0.64 -9.49
C THR A 153 8.73 0.84 -10.76
N THR A 154 8.56 -0.20 -11.57
CA THR A 154 7.61 -0.30 -12.69
C THR A 154 6.70 -1.52 -12.54
N ALA A 155 5.60 -1.57 -13.31
CA ALA A 155 4.75 -2.76 -13.37
C ALA A 155 5.46 -3.96 -14.00
N ALA A 156 6.47 -3.74 -14.85
CA ALA A 156 7.23 -4.81 -15.50
C ALA A 156 8.16 -5.54 -14.51
N ASP A 157 8.85 -4.82 -13.62
CA ASP A 157 9.70 -5.45 -12.59
C ASP A 157 8.88 -6.28 -11.59
N ALA A 158 7.63 -5.86 -11.34
CA ALA A 158 6.68 -6.61 -10.53
C ALA A 158 6.17 -7.87 -11.27
N GLU A 159 5.89 -7.75 -12.57
CA GLU A 159 5.43 -8.86 -13.42
C GLU A 159 6.51 -9.94 -13.60
N GLU A 160 7.78 -9.56 -13.76
CA GLU A 160 8.92 -10.50 -13.77
C GLU A 160 9.07 -11.24 -12.43
N GLN A 161 8.87 -10.55 -11.30
CA GLN A 161 9.04 -11.14 -9.98
C GLN A 161 7.85 -12.00 -9.49
N LEU A 162 6.62 -11.66 -9.89
CA LEU A 162 5.40 -12.24 -9.31
C LEU A 162 4.59 -13.07 -10.31
N GLY A 163 4.71 -12.79 -11.62
CA GLY A 163 4.07 -13.54 -12.71
C GLY A 163 2.58 -13.86 -12.46
N GLU A 164 2.23 -15.14 -12.63
CA GLU A 164 0.86 -15.63 -12.54
C GLU A 164 0.27 -15.68 -11.12
N SER A 165 1.03 -15.34 -10.06
CA SER A 165 0.47 -15.24 -8.70
C SER A 165 -0.47 -14.02 -8.51
N VAL A 166 -0.39 -13.05 -9.42
CA VAL A 166 -1.17 -11.81 -9.44
C VAL A 166 -2.15 -11.86 -10.60
N ALA A 167 -3.43 -11.55 -10.34
CA ALA A 167 -4.47 -11.53 -11.36
C ALA A 167 -4.40 -10.28 -12.25
N VAL A 168 -4.19 -9.11 -11.64
CA VAL A 168 -4.21 -7.81 -12.32
C VAL A 168 -2.99 -6.97 -11.94
N TYR A 169 -2.32 -6.40 -12.95
CA TYR A 169 -1.25 -5.41 -12.82
C TYR A 169 -1.77 -4.06 -13.34
N LEU A 170 -1.83 -3.06 -12.47
CA LEU A 170 -2.13 -1.69 -12.87
C LEU A 170 -0.82 -0.96 -13.17
N ASP A 171 -0.58 -0.60 -14.44
CA ASP A 171 0.64 0.10 -14.84
C ASP A 171 0.43 1.61 -14.76
N GLY A 172 1.04 2.24 -13.77
CA GLY A 172 1.04 3.70 -13.58
C GLY A 172 2.26 4.40 -14.19
N GLY A 173 3.11 3.70 -14.94
CA GLY A 173 4.45 4.16 -15.28
C GLY A 173 5.46 3.92 -14.15
N ALA A 174 6.64 4.55 -14.24
CA ALA A 174 7.67 4.42 -13.22
C ALA A 174 7.36 5.24 -11.95
N CYS A 175 7.73 4.71 -10.79
CA CYS A 175 7.75 5.49 -9.53
C CYS A 175 8.75 6.65 -9.65
N ALA A 176 8.42 7.81 -9.06
CA ALA A 176 9.25 9.01 -9.14
C ALA A 176 10.51 8.92 -8.27
N ASP A 177 10.40 8.28 -7.11
CA ASP A 177 11.48 7.91 -6.21
C ASP A 177 11.52 6.37 -6.08
N ASP A 178 12.62 5.79 -5.60
CA ASP A 178 12.73 4.38 -5.18
C ASP A 178 12.66 4.20 -3.65
N VAL A 179 12.63 5.32 -2.91
CA VAL A 179 12.75 5.36 -1.45
C VAL A 179 11.42 4.91 -0.80
N PRO A 180 11.43 3.91 0.10
CA PRO A 180 10.21 3.44 0.77
C PRO A 180 9.66 4.47 1.78
N SER A 181 8.39 4.31 2.19
CA SER A 181 7.77 5.19 3.18
C SER A 181 8.51 5.21 4.52
N THR A 182 8.55 6.37 5.17
CA THR A 182 8.99 6.48 6.57
C THR A 182 7.94 5.79 7.46
N ILE A 183 8.37 4.97 8.42
CA ILE A 183 7.49 4.29 9.38
C ILE A 183 7.67 4.93 10.76
N VAL A 184 6.56 5.40 11.34
CA VAL A 184 6.50 5.95 12.70
C VAL A 184 5.54 5.11 13.55
N ASP A 185 6.00 4.69 14.73
CA ASP A 185 5.20 4.01 15.74
C ASP A 185 4.59 5.05 16.69
N LEU A 186 3.26 4.99 16.83
CA LEU A 186 2.43 5.84 17.70
C LEU A 186 1.79 5.02 18.85
N THR A 187 2.17 3.74 19.03
CA THR A 187 1.58 2.85 20.05
C THR A 187 2.08 3.08 21.48
N THR A 188 2.89 4.13 21.68
CA THR A 188 3.41 4.62 22.98
C THR A 188 3.38 6.16 23.02
N ALA A 189 3.52 6.76 24.21
CA ALA A 189 3.44 8.21 24.41
C ALA A 189 4.55 9.05 23.75
N VAL A 190 5.62 8.41 23.26
CA VAL A 190 6.71 9.06 22.51
C VAL A 190 6.79 8.42 21.12
N PRO A 191 6.42 9.13 20.05
CA PRO A 191 6.54 8.62 18.69
C PRO A 191 7.97 8.17 18.35
N ARG A 192 8.12 7.02 17.67
CA ARG A 192 9.44 6.45 17.30
C ARG A 192 9.52 6.12 15.81
N VAL A 193 10.58 6.55 15.13
CA VAL A 193 10.82 6.18 13.73
C VAL A 193 11.41 4.77 13.66
N LEU A 194 10.63 3.77 13.22
CA LEU A 194 11.10 2.40 13.02
C LEU A 194 11.72 2.15 11.65
N ARG A 195 11.44 3.02 10.66
CA ARG A 195 12.11 3.00 9.35
C ARG A 195 12.26 4.42 8.82
N ARG A 196 13.51 4.85 8.56
CA ARG A 196 13.81 6.06 7.80
C ARG A 196 13.46 5.81 6.32
N GLY A 197 12.84 6.79 5.67
CA GLY A 197 12.32 6.70 4.31
C GLY A 197 12.19 8.08 3.68
N ALA A 198 11.29 8.25 2.70
CA ALA A 198 11.16 9.47 1.91
C ALA A 198 10.76 10.74 2.70
N ILE A 199 10.37 10.62 3.98
CA ILE A 199 10.18 11.77 4.89
C ILE A 199 11.34 11.80 5.90
N PRO A 200 12.21 12.83 5.86
CA PRO A 200 13.29 13.01 6.83
C PRO A 200 12.76 13.19 8.27
N VAL A 201 13.54 12.73 9.24
CA VAL A 201 13.20 12.79 10.68
C VAL A 201 13.05 14.25 11.14
N GLU A 202 13.83 15.12 10.55
CA GLU A 202 13.88 16.56 10.78
C GLU A 202 12.55 17.21 10.37
N LYS A 203 11.92 16.73 9.29
CA LYS A 203 10.60 17.19 8.83
C LYS A 203 9.47 16.69 9.73
N LEU A 204 9.60 15.49 10.33
CA LEU A 204 8.69 15.04 11.39
C LEU A 204 8.80 15.95 12.63
N ARG A 205 10.04 16.26 13.07
CA ARG A 205 10.31 17.12 14.22
C ARG A 205 9.79 18.55 14.05
N THR A 206 9.71 19.09 12.83
CA THR A 206 9.06 20.39 12.59
C THR A 206 7.53 20.39 12.80
N VAL A 207 6.89 19.22 12.86
CA VAL A 207 5.45 19.07 13.12
C VAL A 207 5.19 18.66 14.57
N ILE A 208 5.81 17.58 15.04
CA ILE A 208 5.52 16.96 16.35
C ILE A 208 6.56 17.28 17.44
N GLY A 209 7.51 18.18 17.16
CA GLY A 209 8.58 18.60 18.08
C GLY A 209 9.68 17.54 18.25
N TYR A 210 9.34 16.40 18.87
CA TYR A 210 10.26 15.30 19.14
C TYR A 210 9.78 13.99 18.52
N VAL A 211 10.73 13.18 18.03
CA VAL A 211 10.52 11.79 17.64
C VAL A 211 11.78 11.00 17.96
N ALA A 212 11.62 9.84 18.61
CA ALA A 212 12.70 8.95 18.96
C ALA A 212 13.23 8.22 17.71
N THR A 213 14.52 7.89 17.69
CA THR A 213 15.13 7.03 16.67
C THR A 213 16.21 6.18 17.32
N ASP A 214 16.52 5.01 16.77
CA ASP A 214 17.38 4.00 17.41
C ASP A 214 18.86 4.41 17.59
N ALA A 215 19.26 5.59 17.10
CA ALA A 215 20.57 6.20 17.32
C ALA A 215 20.66 7.03 18.61
N GLU A 216 19.52 7.37 19.21
CA GLU A 216 19.43 8.12 20.48
C GLU A 216 18.99 7.12 21.59
N PRO A 217 19.76 6.93 22.68
CA PRO A 217 19.24 6.24 23.86
C PRO A 217 18.16 7.10 24.54
N ASP A 218 17.33 6.49 25.38
CA ASP A 218 16.25 7.19 26.11
C ASP A 218 16.82 8.07 27.25
N THR A 219 17.57 9.13 26.90
CA THR A 219 18.29 10.02 27.83
C THR A 219 18.02 11.51 27.60
N ASP A 220 16.74 11.90 27.51
CA ASP A 220 16.13 12.79 28.52
C ASP A 220 14.60 12.77 28.41
N VAL A 221 13.95 12.01 29.31
CA VAL A 221 12.47 11.94 29.38
C VAL A 221 11.91 12.91 30.43
N SER A 222 12.74 13.80 30.99
CA SER A 222 12.35 14.77 32.01
C SER A 222 11.99 16.13 31.41
N GLU A 223 12.80 16.66 30.49
CA GLU A 223 12.56 18.00 29.91
C GLU A 223 11.32 18.04 29.01
N HIS A 224 11.09 17.00 28.21
CA HIS A 224 9.92 16.95 27.31
C HIS A 224 8.60 16.61 28.02
N LYS A 225 8.64 15.96 29.20
CA LYS A 225 7.43 15.64 29.96
C LYS A 225 6.76 16.89 30.51
N GLY A 226 7.53 17.90 30.92
CA GLY A 226 7.00 19.20 31.35
C GLY A 226 6.24 19.94 30.23
N ALA A 227 6.66 19.79 28.97
CA ALA A 227 5.95 20.35 27.82
C ALA A 227 4.62 19.62 27.55
N GLN A 228 4.60 18.29 27.68
CA GLN A 228 3.37 17.49 27.52
C GLN A 228 2.35 17.76 28.65
N GLU A 229 2.81 17.86 29.90
CA GLU A 229 1.93 18.14 31.04
C GLU A 229 1.36 19.56 30.98
N ALA A 230 2.16 20.57 30.60
CA ALA A 230 1.67 21.94 30.41
C ALA A 230 0.62 22.05 29.28
N LEU A 231 0.78 21.30 28.18
CA LEU A 231 -0.18 21.32 27.07
C LEU A 231 -1.50 20.60 27.43
N ALA A 232 -1.41 19.52 28.22
CA ALA A 232 -2.58 18.81 28.75
C ALA A 232 -3.33 19.64 29.81
N GLU A 233 -2.63 20.37 30.68
CA GLU A 233 -3.23 21.26 31.67
C GLU A 233 -3.94 22.45 31.00
N ALA A 234 -3.35 23.01 29.94
CA ALA A 234 -3.99 24.06 29.13
C ALA A 234 -5.29 23.60 28.44
N ALA A 235 -5.38 22.31 28.05
CA ALA A 235 -6.59 21.72 27.49
C ALA A 235 -7.65 21.33 28.55
N GLY A 236 -7.28 21.24 29.83
CA GLY A 236 -8.18 20.89 30.94
C GLY A 236 -9.02 22.04 31.49
N ALA A 237 -8.92 23.25 30.91
CA ALA A 237 -9.37 24.49 31.53
C ALA A 237 -10.81 24.96 31.19
N GLU A 238 -11.61 24.20 30.45
CA GLU A 238 -13.05 24.48 30.30
C GLU A 238 -13.90 23.71 31.31
N LYS A 239 -14.45 24.46 32.28
CA LYS A 239 -15.35 23.97 33.32
C LYS A 239 -16.79 24.34 32.94
N PRO A 240 -17.69 23.39 32.63
CA PRO A 240 -19.11 23.69 32.53
C PRO A 240 -19.62 24.09 33.92
N SER A 241 -19.98 25.36 34.11
CA SER A 241 -20.60 25.82 35.34
C SER A 241 -22.08 25.43 35.32
N ALA A 242 -22.51 24.60 36.25
CA ALA A 242 -23.90 24.19 36.35
C ALA A 242 -24.73 25.26 37.08
N GLU A 243 -25.80 25.76 36.46
CA GLU A 243 -26.92 26.35 37.18
C GLU A 243 -27.97 25.27 37.49
N ALA A 244 -28.57 25.33 38.68
CA ALA A 244 -29.44 24.29 39.19
C ALA A 244 -30.92 24.60 38.95
N ALA A 245 -31.67 23.59 38.48
CA ALA A 245 -33.12 23.54 38.56
C ALA A 245 -33.52 22.34 39.44
N THR A 246 -34.40 22.57 40.41
CA THR A 246 -34.75 21.61 41.46
C THR A 246 -36.09 20.90 41.21
N ALA A 247 -36.10 19.56 41.24
CA ALA A 247 -37.20 18.74 41.79
C ALA A 247 -36.89 17.23 41.77
N GLU A 248 -37.13 16.57 42.89
CA GLU A 248 -37.30 15.12 43.10
C GLU A 248 -38.36 14.94 44.22
N PRO A 249 -38.94 13.75 44.48
CA PRO A 249 -38.89 12.48 43.72
C PRO A 249 -40.32 11.93 43.42
N GLU A 250 -40.40 10.66 42.94
CA GLU A 250 -41.33 9.58 43.38
C GLU A 250 -41.65 8.57 42.26
N PRO A 251 -41.35 7.27 42.42
CA PRO A 251 -41.78 6.20 41.50
C PRO A 251 -42.78 5.21 42.14
N SER A 252 -44.08 5.38 41.89
CA SER A 252 -45.11 4.41 42.29
C SER A 252 -45.27 3.26 41.27
N GLY A 253 -45.60 2.05 41.75
CA GLY A 253 -45.62 0.80 40.98
C GLY A 253 -46.78 0.58 39.98
N PRO A 254 -46.88 -0.63 39.38
CA PRO A 254 -47.62 -0.89 38.14
C PRO A 254 -49.06 -1.41 38.31
N THR A 255 -49.88 -1.24 37.27
CA THR A 255 -51.20 -1.88 37.08
C THR A 255 -51.45 -2.22 35.60
N ALA A 256 -52.26 -3.25 35.32
CA ALA A 256 -52.50 -3.76 33.97
C ALA A 256 -54.00 -3.87 33.59
N ALA A 257 -54.32 -3.64 32.31
CA ALA A 257 -55.49 -4.12 31.57
C ALA A 257 -55.21 -3.94 30.05
N ALA A 258 -55.48 -4.81 29.06
CA ALA A 258 -56.38 -5.97 28.87
C ALA A 258 -57.64 -5.68 28.02
N ALA A 259 -57.53 -5.96 26.71
CA ALA A 259 -58.58 -6.28 25.72
C ALA A 259 -57.86 -6.99 24.53
N THR A 260 -58.12 -8.22 24.05
CA THR A 260 -59.38 -8.97 23.76
C THR A 260 -60.05 -8.44 22.47
N GLU A 261 -60.30 -9.19 21.38
CA GLU A 261 -60.02 -10.58 20.93
C GLU A 261 -59.78 -10.57 19.38
N ALA A 262 -59.62 -11.62 18.55
CA ALA A 262 -59.95 -13.07 18.49
C ALA A 262 -58.76 -13.85 17.82
N ALA A 263 -58.62 -15.17 17.61
CA ALA A 263 -59.47 -16.36 17.38
C ALA A 263 -60.10 -16.46 15.95
N ALA A 264 -59.99 -17.55 15.17
CA ALA A 264 -59.39 -18.90 15.32
C ALA A 264 -58.89 -19.42 13.91
N GLU A 265 -58.59 -20.69 13.54
CA GLU A 265 -58.76 -22.01 14.18
C GLU A 265 -57.82 -23.14 13.63
N ILE A 266 -57.23 -23.93 14.54
CA ILE A 266 -56.87 -25.38 14.61
C ILE A 266 -56.59 -26.25 13.34
N GLY A 267 -55.53 -27.10 13.44
CA GLY A 267 -55.37 -28.33 12.65
C GLY A 267 -54.23 -29.29 13.11
N LYS A 268 -54.53 -30.30 13.95
CA LYS A 268 -53.64 -31.41 14.38
C LYS A 268 -54.45 -32.72 14.51
N PRO A 269 -53.90 -33.91 14.20
CA PRO A 269 -53.16 -34.76 15.15
C PRO A 269 -51.92 -35.45 14.51
N GLY A 270 -51.11 -36.33 15.15
CA GLY A 270 -51.09 -36.89 16.52
C GLY A 270 -49.87 -37.82 16.74
N THR A 271 -49.74 -38.40 17.92
CA THR A 271 -48.61 -39.24 18.41
C THR A 271 -48.98 -40.76 18.43
N ALA A 272 -48.10 -41.76 18.55
CA ALA A 272 -46.63 -41.86 18.80
C ALA A 272 -46.04 -43.07 17.98
N ASP A 273 -45.05 -43.91 18.32
CA ASP A 273 -44.28 -44.15 19.56
C ASP A 273 -43.00 -45.03 19.37
N ASN A 274 -42.17 -45.10 20.42
CA ASN A 274 -41.26 -46.21 20.81
C ASN A 274 -39.91 -46.44 20.05
N ALA A 275 -39.00 -47.19 20.69
CA ALA A 275 -37.61 -47.45 20.26
C ALA A 275 -37.08 -48.84 20.71
N ALA A 276 -36.19 -49.47 19.92
CA ALA A 276 -35.38 -50.64 20.34
C ALA A 276 -34.15 -50.90 19.45
N LYS A 277 -33.24 -51.74 19.96
CA LYS A 277 -32.02 -52.33 19.33
C LYS A 277 -32.39 -53.41 18.27
N SER A 278 -31.50 -54.05 17.51
CA SER A 278 -30.10 -54.44 17.77
C SER A 278 -29.27 -54.87 16.54
N ASP A 279 -27.95 -54.71 16.67
CA ASP A 279 -26.84 -55.62 16.30
C ASP A 279 -26.89 -56.49 15.03
N ASP A 280 -25.82 -56.39 14.21
CA ASP A 280 -24.95 -57.54 13.88
C ASP A 280 -23.49 -57.05 13.63
N ALA A 281 -22.47 -57.90 13.80
CA ALA A 281 -21.06 -57.50 13.74
C ALA A 281 -20.03 -58.62 13.45
N ALA A 282 -19.15 -58.36 12.47
CA ALA A 282 -17.81 -58.95 12.32
C ALA A 282 -16.90 -57.85 11.69
N LYS A 283 -15.67 -57.54 12.15
CA LYS A 283 -14.46 -58.37 12.38
C LYS A 283 -13.94 -59.04 11.10
N SER A 284 -12.64 -59.03 10.81
CA SER A 284 -11.49 -58.97 11.73
C SER A 284 -10.43 -57.90 11.41
N ASP A 285 -9.68 -57.52 12.46
CA ASP A 285 -8.37 -56.87 12.41
C ASP A 285 -7.27 -57.82 11.88
N ASP A 286 -6.17 -57.27 11.35
CA ASP A 286 -4.80 -57.56 11.86
C ASP A 286 -3.81 -56.45 11.39
N ALA A 287 -2.62 -56.34 12.01
CA ALA A 287 -1.69 -55.22 11.77
C ALA A 287 -0.18 -55.53 11.95
N ALA A 288 0.62 -55.21 10.92
CA ALA A 288 2.10 -55.05 10.95
C ALA A 288 2.50 -54.22 9.68
N LYS A 289 3.44 -53.24 9.61
CA LYS A 289 4.82 -53.07 10.14
C LYS A 289 5.76 -54.24 9.77
N SER A 290 6.69 -54.10 8.82
CA SER A 290 7.88 -53.22 8.89
C SER A 290 8.60 -53.10 7.53
N ASP A 291 9.50 -52.09 7.41
CA ASP A 291 10.90 -52.11 6.93
C ASP A 291 11.41 -53.40 6.19
N ASP A 292 12.27 -53.39 5.15
CA ASP A 292 13.46 -52.53 4.92
C ASP A 292 14.08 -52.67 3.49
N ALA A 293 15.03 -51.79 3.14
CA ALA A 293 16.21 -51.89 2.25
C ALA A 293 16.26 -52.67 0.89
N ALA A 294 16.30 -51.87 -0.20
CA ALA A 294 17.49 -51.68 -1.09
C ALA A 294 17.83 -52.59 -2.31
N LYS A 295 18.67 -51.98 -3.19
CA LYS A 295 19.38 -52.46 -4.42
C LYS A 295 18.51 -52.59 -5.69
N SER A 296 18.84 -52.07 -6.88
CA SER A 296 20.05 -51.59 -7.60
C SER A 296 20.65 -52.58 -8.62
N ASP A 297 20.72 -52.11 -9.87
CA ASP A 297 21.52 -52.61 -11.03
C ASP A 297 21.14 -54.03 -11.57
N ASP A 298 21.41 -54.46 -12.81
CA ASP A 298 22.13 -53.84 -13.94
C ASP A 298 21.56 -54.32 -15.34
N ALA A 299 22.03 -53.65 -16.40
CA ALA A 299 21.98 -53.88 -17.86
C ALA A 299 21.35 -55.14 -18.52
N ALA A 300 20.67 -54.87 -19.65
CA ALA A 300 20.66 -55.71 -20.85
C ALA A 300 20.63 -54.84 -22.13
N LYS A 301 20.96 -55.39 -23.31
CA LYS A 301 21.42 -54.62 -24.49
C LYS A 301 21.02 -55.27 -25.83
N ALA A 302 20.99 -54.46 -26.90
CA ALA A 302 20.93 -54.84 -28.32
C ALA A 302 19.52 -55.29 -28.83
N ASP A 303 19.20 -55.23 -30.13
CA ASP A 303 19.99 -54.80 -31.30
C ASP A 303 19.08 -54.24 -32.43
N GLY A 304 19.67 -53.65 -33.47
CA GLY A 304 18.97 -53.38 -34.74
C GLY A 304 19.14 -51.98 -35.32
N ALA A 305 19.78 -51.89 -36.49
CA ALA A 305 19.92 -50.67 -37.29
C ALA A 305 19.71 -50.98 -38.78
N ASP A 306 19.20 -50.00 -39.53
CA ASP A 306 19.72 -49.71 -40.88
C ASP A 306 19.48 -48.24 -41.27
N ARG A 307 20.04 -47.80 -42.41
CA ARG A 307 20.14 -46.39 -42.85
C ARG A 307 19.66 -46.16 -44.29
N ALA A 308 18.93 -45.07 -44.50
CA ALA A 308 19.08 -44.12 -45.63
C ALA A 308 18.34 -42.84 -45.21
N ASP A 309 18.94 -41.65 -45.06
CA ASP A 309 19.85 -40.88 -45.93
C ASP A 309 19.18 -40.29 -47.17
N LEU A 310 18.87 -38.99 -47.13
CA LEU A 310 19.56 -37.97 -47.92
C LEU A 310 19.28 -36.56 -47.35
N GLY A 311 20.23 -35.63 -47.55
CA GLY A 311 20.31 -34.34 -46.84
C GLY A 311 19.70 -33.11 -47.54
N PRO A 312 19.86 -31.91 -46.96
CA PRO A 312 19.29 -30.65 -47.44
C PRO A 312 20.26 -29.82 -48.32
N ASP A 313 19.70 -29.01 -49.22
CA ASP A 313 20.43 -28.00 -49.99
C ASP A 313 20.32 -26.59 -49.38
N LYS A 314 21.30 -25.72 -49.71
CA LYS A 314 21.44 -24.36 -49.19
C LYS A 314 22.29 -23.49 -50.13
N ALA A 315 22.11 -22.17 -50.08
CA ALA A 315 22.95 -21.15 -50.73
C ALA A 315 22.79 -21.05 -52.28
N ASP A 316 23.06 -19.93 -52.98
CA ASP A 316 23.37 -18.54 -52.55
C ASP A 316 23.07 -17.52 -53.69
N GLU A 317 23.61 -16.29 -53.56
CA GLU A 317 23.80 -15.21 -54.56
C GLU A 317 22.68 -14.15 -54.77
N ALA A 318 23.08 -13.01 -55.36
CA ALA A 318 22.60 -11.68 -54.98
C ALA A 318 22.61 -10.59 -56.08
N GLY A 319 22.04 -9.41 -55.75
CA GLY A 319 22.22 -8.12 -56.42
C GLY A 319 21.11 -7.67 -57.39
N GLU A 320 20.98 -6.40 -57.80
CA GLU A 320 21.44 -5.12 -57.23
C GLU A 320 20.80 -3.92 -58.00
N THR A 321 20.13 -2.97 -57.31
CA THR A 321 19.56 -1.69 -57.85
C THR A 321 18.44 -1.82 -58.93
N LYS A 322 17.59 -0.83 -59.27
CA LYS A 322 17.74 0.65 -59.35
C LYS A 322 16.40 1.42 -59.29
N ALA A 323 16.47 2.75 -59.12
CA ALA A 323 15.38 3.71 -58.84
C ALA A 323 14.47 4.10 -60.05
N PRO A 324 13.30 4.77 -59.83
CA PRO A 324 12.22 4.95 -60.82
C PRO A 324 12.23 6.29 -61.59
N ALA A 325 11.27 6.47 -62.53
CA ALA A 325 11.18 7.66 -63.40
C ALA A 325 9.75 8.23 -63.63
N LYS A 326 9.48 9.39 -62.98
CA LYS A 326 8.76 10.62 -63.41
C LYS A 326 7.47 10.65 -64.27
N ALA A 327 6.73 11.75 -64.05
CA ALA A 327 5.84 12.55 -64.94
C ALA A 327 4.31 12.32 -64.81
N ASP A 328 3.43 13.37 -64.78
CA ASP A 328 3.63 14.82 -64.52
C ASP A 328 2.29 15.52 -64.09
N LYS A 329 2.40 16.75 -63.55
CA LYS A 329 1.39 17.78 -63.18
C LYS A 329 -0.12 17.60 -63.49
N THR A 330 -0.96 18.01 -62.53
CA THR A 330 -1.71 19.30 -62.48
C THR A 330 -2.51 19.35 -61.16
N SER A 331 -2.20 20.17 -60.15
CA SER A 331 -2.35 21.64 -60.00
C SER A 331 -3.79 22.14 -59.86
N ASP A 332 -4.24 22.39 -58.62
CA ASP A 332 -4.89 23.67 -58.28
C ASP A 332 -4.68 24.04 -56.79
N THR A 333 -5.17 25.20 -56.36
CA THR A 333 -4.49 26.03 -55.35
C THR A 333 -5.46 26.71 -54.36
N VAL A 334 -5.29 26.49 -53.06
CA VAL A 334 -5.79 27.35 -51.97
C VAL A 334 -4.73 27.39 -50.87
N ALA A 335 -4.55 28.54 -50.21
CA ALA A 335 -3.58 28.73 -49.13
C ALA A 335 -4.20 29.53 -47.97
N GLU A 336 -4.02 29.01 -46.76
CA GLU A 336 -4.21 29.69 -45.46
C GLU A 336 -3.04 29.18 -44.59
N GLU A 337 -1.89 29.86 -44.57
CA GLU A 337 -1.54 31.01 -43.71
C GLU A 337 -1.30 30.61 -42.24
N GLU A 338 -0.03 30.28 -41.93
CA GLU A 338 0.45 30.05 -40.57
C GLU A 338 0.62 31.39 -39.81
N PRO A 339 0.16 31.51 -38.55
CA PRO A 339 0.42 32.70 -37.74
C PRO A 339 1.87 32.73 -37.25
N GLN A 340 2.68 33.64 -37.80
CA GLN A 340 4.08 33.81 -37.43
C GLN A 340 4.27 34.38 -36.01
N LEU A 341 5.31 33.89 -35.32
CA LEU A 341 5.81 34.46 -34.06
C LEU A 341 6.40 35.87 -34.31
N PRO A 342 6.03 36.90 -33.52
CA PRO A 342 6.68 38.20 -33.60
C PRO A 342 8.13 38.11 -33.06
N GLY A 343 9.07 38.71 -33.80
CA GLY A 343 10.50 38.62 -33.53
C GLY A 343 11.01 39.46 -32.35
N LYS A 344 12.26 39.15 -31.94
CA LYS A 344 13.00 39.80 -30.85
C LYS A 344 13.08 41.32 -31.00
N ALA A 345 12.99 42.03 -29.88
CA ALA A 345 13.69 43.30 -29.68
C ALA A 345 14.95 43.06 -28.86
N GLU A 346 16.08 43.68 -29.23
CA GLU A 346 17.37 43.54 -28.55
C GLU A 346 17.64 44.69 -27.54
N PRO A 347 18.62 44.55 -26.63
CA PRO A 347 18.64 45.31 -25.38
C PRO A 347 19.17 46.74 -25.51
N VAL A 348 18.77 47.60 -24.57
CA VAL A 348 19.26 48.97 -24.41
C VAL A 348 19.81 49.16 -22.99
N GLY A 349 21.02 49.73 -22.86
CA GLY A 349 21.44 50.37 -21.61
C GLY A 349 22.61 49.77 -20.81
N GLU A 350 23.69 49.29 -21.45
CA GLU A 350 24.95 49.07 -20.71
C GLU A 350 25.59 50.42 -20.32
N ALA A 351 25.70 50.68 -19.02
CA ALA A 351 26.44 51.84 -18.48
C ALA A 351 27.86 51.43 -18.08
N ARG A 352 28.84 51.75 -18.92
CA ARG A 352 30.28 51.49 -18.71
C ARG A 352 30.97 52.56 -17.82
N PRO A 353 32.25 52.36 -17.39
CA PRO A 353 32.73 52.90 -16.12
C PRO A 353 33.77 54.04 -16.22
N ALA A 354 34.09 54.62 -15.06
CA ALA A 354 35.37 55.25 -14.73
C ALA A 354 35.85 54.61 -13.40
N ASP A 355 37.00 53.94 -13.26
CA ASP A 355 38.39 54.18 -13.69
C ASP A 355 39.21 55.04 -12.69
N LYS A 356 40.24 54.40 -12.12
CA LYS A 356 41.39 54.92 -11.34
C LYS A 356 41.17 56.02 -10.29
N ALA A 357 41.44 55.68 -9.02
CA ALA A 357 42.72 56.05 -8.39
C ALA A 357 42.95 55.34 -7.03
N GLY A 358 44.23 55.05 -6.74
CA GLY A 358 44.78 55.06 -5.37
C GLY A 358 45.94 56.07 -5.35
N PRO A 359 46.87 56.04 -4.37
CA PRO A 359 46.97 55.12 -3.24
C PRO A 359 47.29 55.83 -1.88
N ALA A 360 47.69 55.01 -0.90
CA ALA A 360 48.72 55.28 0.12
C ALA A 360 48.44 56.13 1.40
N ASP A 361 48.86 55.48 2.49
CA ASP A 361 49.65 55.97 3.63
C ASP A 361 48.97 56.28 5.00
N LYS A 362 49.84 56.20 6.03
CA LYS A 362 49.63 56.29 7.47
C LYS A 362 50.07 57.72 7.95
N PRO A 363 50.39 58.02 9.24
CA PRO A 363 50.13 57.32 10.51
C PRO A 363 49.56 58.24 11.64
N GLY A 364 49.28 57.64 12.81
CA GLY A 364 49.08 58.31 14.11
C GLY A 364 48.31 57.38 15.07
N THR A 365 48.77 56.98 16.26
CA THR A 365 49.19 57.73 17.48
C THR A 365 48.05 58.57 18.08
N ASP A 366 47.72 58.50 19.37
CA ASP A 366 48.48 57.95 20.52
C ASP A 366 47.55 57.58 21.71
N GLY A 367 48.09 56.85 22.70
CA GLY A 367 47.60 56.80 24.10
C GLY A 367 46.34 55.95 24.39
N GLY A 368 46.29 55.09 25.43
CA GLY A 368 47.37 54.60 26.30
C GLY A 368 46.98 54.46 27.78
N ALA A 369 47.15 53.26 28.32
CA ALA A 369 47.07 52.90 29.76
C ALA A 369 45.68 53.04 30.44
N ARG A 370 45.32 52.23 31.45
CA ARG A 370 46.11 51.28 32.27
C ARG A 370 45.46 49.90 32.31
#